data_AF-A0A1H9YQ86-F1
#
_entry.id   AF-A0A1H9YQ86-F1
#
_cell.length_a   1.000
_cell.length_b   1.000
_cell.length_c   1.000
_cell.angle_alpha   90.00
_cell.angle_beta   90.00
_cell.angle_gamma   90.00
#
_symmetry.space_group_name_H-M   'P 1'
#
loop_
_entity.id
_entity.type
_entity.pdbx_description
1 polymer ?
#
loop_
_entity_poly.entity_id
_entity_poly.type
_entity_poly.pdbx_seq_one_letter_code
_entity_poly.pdbx_strand_id
1 'polypeptide(L)'
;MANLDVQQVEFLQKYHELLEGMSEALEHLDKMTDVNESDIAETLFADLVKGMQQLHASHDQLVPLLNIETLNQFDYLVQSMSKWFENDVDKATLLSDEVIPAFLEWKKVMDHRIEPFISH
;
A
#
# COMPACT_ATOMS: atom_id res chain seq x y z
N MET A 1 11.85 12.83 21.53
CA MET A 1 11.96 12.71 20.05
C MET A 1 13.06 11.71 19.80
N ALA A 2 12.74 10.57 19.18
CA ALA A 2 13.77 9.64 18.75
C ALA A 2 14.59 10.36 17.67
N ASN A 3 15.88 10.61 17.92
CA ASN A 3 16.76 11.09 16.88
C ASN A 3 16.95 9.95 15.89
N LEU A 4 16.18 9.96 14.80
CA LEU A 4 16.40 9.03 13.71
C LEU A 4 17.76 9.34 13.07
N ASP A 5 18.51 8.30 12.73
CA ASP A 5 19.70 8.45 11.93
C ASP A 5 19.33 8.72 10.46
N VAL A 6 20.25 9.29 9.68
CA VAL A 6 20.04 9.66 8.26
C VAL A 6 19.51 8.47 7.44
N GLN A 7 20.03 7.26 7.66
CA GLN A 7 19.59 6.03 7.00
C GLN A 7 18.14 5.68 7.33
N GLN A 8 17.69 5.96 8.56
CA GLN A 8 16.31 5.75 8.98
C GLN A 8 15.37 6.77 8.33
N VAL A 9 15.80 8.03 8.22
CA VAL A 9 15.03 9.07 7.51
C VAL A 9 14.92 8.74 6.01
N GLU A 10 16.03 8.37 5.37
CA GLU A 10 16.03 7.96 3.95
C GLU A 10 15.15 6.73 3.72
N PHE A 11 15.15 5.77 4.66
CA PHE A 11 14.27 4.61 4.60
C PHE A 11 12.80 5.02 4.68
N LEU A 12 12.43 5.90 5.62
CA LEU A 12 11.07 6.41 5.75
C LEU A 12 10.62 7.22 4.52
N GLN A 13 11.52 7.98 3.89
CA GLN A 13 11.24 8.68 2.63
C GLN A 13 10.94 7.69 1.50
N LYS A 14 11.80 6.70 1.28
CA LYS A 14 11.57 5.66 0.24
C LYS A 14 10.30 4.87 0.50
N TYR A 15 9.99 4.61 1.77
CA TYR A 15 8.75 3.95 2.14
C TYR A 15 7.54 4.81 1.77
N HIS A 16 7.55 6.10 2.10
CA HIS A 16 6.47 7.02 1.72
C HIS A 16 6.35 7.18 0.20
N GLU A 17 7.45 7.27 -0.55
CA GLU A 17 7.45 7.29 -2.03
C GLU A 17 6.80 6.02 -2.61
N LEU A 18 7.07 4.85 -2.03
CA LEU A 18 6.44 3.61 -2.44
C LEU A 18 4.92 3.64 -2.19
N LEU A 19 4.47 4.20 -1.05
CA LEU A 19 3.05 4.39 -0.78
C LEU A 19 2.37 5.30 -1.80
N GLU A 20 3.00 6.41 -2.16
CA GLU A 20 2.46 7.33 -3.17
C GLU A 20 2.36 6.65 -4.55
N GLY A 21 3.42 5.97 -5.00
CA GLY A 21 3.40 5.26 -6.28
C GLY A 21 2.33 4.16 -6.34
N MET A 22 2.06 3.48 -5.23
CA MET A 22 0.96 2.52 -5.13
C MET A 22 -0.42 3.19 -5.18
N SER A 23 -0.56 4.36 -4.54
CA SER A 23 -1.79 5.16 -4.61
C SER A 23 -2.11 5.58 -6.04
N GLU A 24 -1.11 6.06 -6.78
CA GLU A 24 -1.25 6.45 -8.19
C GLU A 24 -1.62 5.25 -9.08
N ALA A 25 -0.99 4.10 -8.88
CA ALA A 25 -1.30 2.89 -9.63
C ALA A 25 -2.73 2.38 -9.37
N LEU A 26 -3.19 2.44 -8.11
CA LEU A 26 -4.58 2.11 -7.76
C LEU A 26 -5.59 3.08 -8.39
N GLU A 27 -5.29 4.39 -8.39
CA GLU A 27 -6.12 5.39 -9.07
C GLU A 27 -6.17 5.15 -10.59
N HIS A 28 -5.06 4.69 -11.18
CA HIS A 28 -5.03 4.35 -12.59
C HIS A 28 -5.93 3.14 -12.90
N LEU A 29 -5.88 2.10 -12.07
CA LEU A 29 -6.73 0.92 -12.18
C LEU A 29 -8.21 1.24 -12.03
N ASP A 30 -8.58 2.09 -11.06
CA ASP A 30 -9.97 2.51 -10.82
C ASP A 30 -10.60 3.21 -12.04
N LYS A 31 -9.78 3.93 -12.81
CA LYS A 31 -10.22 4.65 -14.00
C LYS A 31 -10.28 3.78 -15.26
N MET A 32 -9.80 2.53 -15.21
CA MET A 32 -9.85 1.62 -16.36
C MET A 32 -11.25 1.04 -16.54
N THR A 33 -11.87 1.30 -17.68
CA THR A 33 -13.21 0.78 -18.02
C THR A 33 -13.22 -0.73 -18.35
N ASP A 34 -12.07 -1.26 -18.73
CA ASP A 34 -11.82 -2.62 -19.18
C ASP A 34 -10.96 -3.42 -18.18
N VAL A 35 -10.91 -2.98 -16.91
CA VAL A 35 -10.08 -3.55 -15.85
C VAL A 35 -10.24 -5.07 -15.68
N ASN A 36 -11.42 -5.62 -15.97
CA ASN A 36 -11.74 -7.04 -15.87
C ASN A 36 -11.13 -7.89 -17.01
N GLU A 37 -10.76 -7.28 -18.14
CA GLU A 37 -10.30 -7.98 -19.35
C GLU A 37 -8.88 -7.56 -19.78
N SER A 38 -8.27 -6.61 -19.05
CA SER A 38 -7.01 -5.97 -19.43
C SER A 38 -5.80 -6.68 -18.84
N ASP A 39 -4.94 -7.22 -19.71
CA ASP A 39 -3.62 -7.77 -19.33
C ASP A 39 -2.73 -6.71 -18.65
N ILE A 40 -2.95 -5.44 -18.96
CA ILE A 40 -2.24 -4.31 -18.34
C ILE A 40 -2.71 -4.16 -16.89
N ALA A 41 -4.02 -4.26 -16.64
CA ALA A 41 -4.58 -4.19 -15.30
C ALA A 41 -4.05 -5.34 -14.42
N GLU A 42 -3.99 -6.56 -14.96
CA GLU A 42 -3.40 -7.73 -14.28
C GLU A 42 -1.92 -7.52 -13.94
N THR A 43 -1.14 -6.99 -14.89
CA THR A 43 0.29 -6.73 -14.66
C THR A 43 0.49 -5.65 -13.59
N LEU A 44 -0.27 -4.55 -13.67
CA LEU A 44 -0.20 -3.45 -12.73
C LEU A 44 -0.63 -3.89 -11.32
N PHE A 45 -1.68 -4.70 -11.22
CA PHE A 45 -2.12 -5.25 -9.95
C PHE A 45 -1.11 -6.23 -9.35
N ALA A 46 -0.48 -7.08 -10.18
CA ALA A 46 0.61 -7.95 -9.73
C ALA A 46 1.81 -7.15 -9.20
N ASP A 47 2.13 -6.01 -9.80
CA ASP A 47 3.19 -5.12 -9.32
C ASP A 47 2.80 -4.42 -8.01
N LEU A 48 1.53 -4.04 -7.83
CA LEU A 48 1.00 -3.55 -6.55
C LEU A 48 1.14 -4.61 -5.44
N VAL A 49 0.83 -5.88 -5.73
CA VAL A 49 1.02 -6.98 -4.76
C VAL A 49 2.50 -7.14 -4.38
N LYS A 50 3.42 -7.02 -5.33
CA LYS A 50 4.87 -7.03 -5.01
C LYS A 50 5.26 -5.84 -4.13
N GLY A 51 4.73 -4.65 -4.42
CA GLY A 51 4.90 -3.46 -3.58
C GLY A 51 4.44 -3.72 -2.14
N MET A 52 3.25 -4.30 -1.97
CA MET A 52 2.75 -4.72 -0.65
C MET A 52 3.68 -5.73 0.03
N GLN A 53 4.17 -6.74 -0.66
CA GLN A 53 5.09 -7.71 -0.08
C GLN A 53 6.40 -7.06 0.40
N GLN A 54 6.90 -6.06 -0.34
CA GLN A 54 8.06 -5.27 0.09
C GLN A 54 7.75 -4.46 1.34
N LEU A 55 6.59 -3.78 1.39
CA LEU A 55 6.13 -3.04 2.57
C LEU A 55 6.01 -3.94 3.80
N HIS A 56 5.46 -5.15 3.63
CA HIS A 56 5.36 -6.15 4.68
C HIS A 56 6.74 -6.55 5.21
N ALA A 57 7.69 -6.85 4.33
CA ALA A 57 9.05 -7.19 4.73
C ALA A 57 9.77 -6.03 5.46
N SER A 58 9.38 -4.79 5.15
CA SER A 58 9.85 -3.58 5.82
C SER A 58 9.16 -3.30 7.17
N HIS A 59 8.04 -3.97 7.49
CA HIS A 59 7.35 -3.73 8.76
C HIS A 59 8.18 -4.05 9.99
N ASP A 60 8.99 -5.12 9.95
CA ASP A 60 9.89 -5.47 11.06
C ASP A 60 10.87 -4.33 11.39
N GLN A 61 11.26 -3.55 10.37
CA GLN A 61 12.12 -2.37 10.55
C GLN A 61 11.33 -1.13 10.98
N LEU A 62 10.05 -1.03 10.63
CA LEU A 62 9.16 0.09 10.98
C LEU A 62 8.58 0.01 12.38
N VAL A 63 8.27 -1.19 12.88
CA VAL A 63 7.70 -1.41 14.23
C VAL A 63 8.52 -0.70 15.32
N PRO A 64 9.86 -0.85 15.40
CA PRO A 64 10.64 -0.14 16.42
C PRO A 64 10.79 1.36 16.15
N LEU A 65 10.62 1.82 14.90
CA LEU A 65 10.77 3.23 14.52
C LEU A 65 9.50 4.05 14.76
N LEU A 66 8.34 3.47 14.45
CA LEU A 66 7.05 4.17 14.40
C LEU A 66 6.02 3.61 15.40
N ASN A 67 6.40 2.62 16.22
CA ASN A 67 5.55 1.94 17.21
C ASN A 67 4.19 1.53 16.60
N ILE A 68 4.25 0.77 15.50
CA ILE A 68 3.09 0.37 14.71
C ILE A 68 2.47 -0.88 15.32
N GLU A 69 1.31 -0.74 15.94
CA GLU A 69 0.47 -1.86 16.39
C GLU A 69 -0.53 -2.30 15.30
N THR A 70 -0.67 -1.54 14.22
CA THR A 70 -1.69 -1.71 13.16
C THR A 70 -1.28 -2.71 12.08
N LEU A 71 -0.71 -3.86 12.45
CA LEU A 71 -0.47 -4.96 11.50
C LEU A 71 -1.79 -5.57 10.97
N ASN A 72 -2.85 -5.56 11.78
CA ASN A 72 -4.15 -6.12 11.41
C ASN A 72 -4.81 -5.43 10.20
N GLN A 73 -4.61 -4.11 10.05
CA GLN A 73 -5.15 -3.36 8.89
C GLN A 73 -4.41 -3.74 7.60
N PHE A 74 -3.10 -4.01 7.72
CA PHE A 74 -2.30 -4.47 6.61
C PHE A 74 -2.68 -5.89 6.18
N ASP A 75 -2.89 -6.79 7.14
CA ASP A 75 -3.35 -8.17 6.86
C ASP A 75 -4.70 -8.17 6.15
N TYR A 76 -5.63 -7.30 6.57
CA TYR A 76 -6.91 -7.11 5.89
C TYR A 76 -6.73 -6.65 4.44
N LEU A 77 -5.89 -5.65 4.21
CA LEU A 77 -5.59 -5.16 2.86
C LEU A 77 -4.98 -6.26 1.97
N VAL A 78 -4.03 -7.04 2.49
CA VAL A 78 -3.45 -8.17 1.75
C VAL A 78 -4.52 -9.22 1.41
N GLN A 79 -5.45 -9.50 2.33
CA GLN A 79 -6.58 -10.38 2.06
C GLN A 79 -7.51 -9.82 0.98
N SER A 80 -7.90 -8.54 1.05
CA SER A 80 -8.70 -7.89 0.02
C SER A 80 -8.01 -7.95 -1.35
N MET A 81 -6.70 -7.71 -1.40
CA MET A 81 -5.95 -7.81 -2.66
C MET A 81 -5.87 -9.24 -3.20
N SER A 82 -5.85 -10.25 -2.33
CA SER A 82 -5.80 -11.65 -2.77
C SER A 82 -7.07 -12.09 -3.51
N LYS A 83 -8.22 -11.48 -3.20
CA LYS A 83 -9.50 -11.71 -3.90
C LYS A 83 -9.42 -11.39 -5.39
N TRP A 84 -8.48 -10.54 -5.79
CA TRP A 84 -8.24 -10.26 -7.21
C TRP A 84 -7.98 -11.54 -8.01
N PHE A 85 -7.34 -12.55 -7.43
CA PHE A 85 -7.03 -13.80 -8.13
C PHE A 85 -8.11 -14.88 -8.01
N GLU A 86 -9.24 -14.57 -7.36
CA GLU A 86 -10.38 -15.47 -7.29
C GLU A 86 -11.18 -15.44 -8.60
N ASN A 87 -11.75 -16.60 -8.94
CA ASN A 87 -12.63 -16.73 -10.10
C ASN A 87 -13.93 -15.96 -9.88
N ASP A 88 -14.47 -15.35 -10.94
CA ASP A 88 -15.75 -14.62 -10.95
C ASP A 88 -15.81 -13.34 -10.08
N VAL A 89 -14.67 -12.84 -9.60
CA VAL A 89 -14.61 -11.53 -8.93
C VAL A 89 -14.60 -10.40 -9.96
N ASP A 90 -15.56 -9.49 -9.81
CA ASP A 90 -15.56 -8.20 -10.50
C ASP A 90 -14.45 -7.31 -9.93
N LYS A 91 -13.41 -7.09 -10.73
CA LYS A 91 -12.22 -6.33 -10.37
C LYS A 91 -12.53 -4.87 -10.10
N ALA A 92 -13.47 -4.28 -10.84
CA ALA A 92 -13.85 -2.89 -10.65
C ALA A 92 -14.50 -2.70 -9.28
N THR A 93 -15.47 -3.55 -8.94
CA THR A 93 -16.13 -3.53 -7.63
C THR A 93 -15.15 -3.87 -6.50
N LEU A 94 -14.24 -4.83 -6.69
CA LEU A 94 -13.20 -5.15 -5.70
C LEU A 94 -12.31 -3.94 -5.40
N LEU A 95 -11.89 -3.21 -6.43
CA LEU A 95 -11.06 -2.02 -6.28
C LEU A 95 -11.81 -0.91 -5.53
N SER A 96 -13.01 -0.55 -6.00
CA SER A 96 -13.76 0.59 -5.48
C SER A 96 -14.26 0.38 -4.05
N ASP A 97 -14.69 -0.84 -3.73
CA ASP A 97 -15.42 -1.11 -2.48
C ASP A 97 -14.52 -1.67 -1.38
N GLU A 98 -13.40 -2.32 -1.74
CA GLU A 98 -12.53 -2.99 -0.78
C GLU A 98 -11.09 -2.48 -0.82
N VAL A 99 -10.39 -2.67 -1.94
CA VAL A 99 -8.92 -2.50 -2.00
C VAL A 99 -8.51 -1.04 -1.84
N ILE A 100 -9.12 -0.13 -2.61
CA ILE A 100 -8.76 1.30 -2.57
C ILE A 100 -9.13 1.91 -1.22
N PRO A 101 -10.34 1.73 -0.67
CA PRO A 101 -10.68 2.25 0.65
C PRO A 101 -9.74 1.73 1.76
N ALA A 102 -9.46 0.43 1.78
CA ALA A 102 -8.57 -0.18 2.76
C ALA A 102 -7.14 0.35 2.65
N PHE A 103 -6.64 0.51 1.42
CA PHE A 103 -5.32 1.07 1.16
C PHE A 103 -5.23 2.53 1.63
N LEU A 104 -6.20 3.37 1.29
CA LEU A 104 -6.19 4.79 1.67
C LEU A 104 -6.29 4.98 3.18
N GLU A 105 -7.09 4.17 3.87
CA GLU A 105 -7.16 4.21 5.34
C GLU A 105 -5.80 3.86 5.97
N TRP A 106 -5.18 2.78 5.50
CA TRP A 106 -3.88 2.36 5.97
C TRP A 106 -2.77 3.38 5.64
N LYS A 107 -2.73 3.87 4.40
CA LYS A 107 -1.79 4.92 3.95
C LYS A 107 -1.89 6.16 4.84
N LYS A 108 -3.10 6.62 5.15
CA LYS A 108 -3.31 7.77 6.04
C LYS A 108 -2.72 7.56 7.43
N VAL A 109 -2.83 6.35 8.00
CA VAL A 109 -2.22 6.02 9.29
C VAL A 109 -0.70 6.05 9.19
N MET A 110 -0.14 5.53 8.10
CA MET A 110 1.30 5.52 7.86
C MET A 110 1.85 6.93 7.63
N ASP A 111 1.22 7.73 6.78
CA ASP A 111 1.62 9.11 6.50
C ASP A 111 1.63 9.95 7.78
N HIS A 112 0.59 9.85 8.61
CA HIS A 112 0.55 10.58 9.88
C HIS A 112 1.72 10.22 10.82
N ARG A 113 2.24 8.99 10.73
CA ARG A 113 3.38 8.53 11.52
C ARG A 113 4.70 8.93 10.87
N ILE A 114 4.79 8.97 9.55
CA ILE A 114 6.02 9.18 8.79
C ILE A 114 6.30 10.67 8.56
N GLU A 115 5.27 11.45 8.21
CA GLU A 115 5.37 12.89 7.90
C GLU A 115 6.22 13.69 8.91
N PRO A 116 6.08 13.50 10.24
CA PRO A 116 6.88 14.25 11.21
C PRO A 116 8.39 14.01 11.13
N PHE A 117 8.82 12.92 10.47
CA PHE A 117 10.22 12.52 10.36
C PHE A 117 10.83 12.86 9.01
N ILE A 118 10.01 12.99 7.97
CA ILE A 118 10.46 13.26 6.59
C ILE A 118 10.20 14.71 6.14
N SER A 119 9.29 15.43 6.82
CA SER A 119 9.03 16.86 6.59
C SER A 119 10.11 17.71 7.29
N HIS A 120 11.31 17.76 6.71
CA HIS A 120 12.40 18.65 7.13
C HIS A 120 12.98 19.41 5.96
#